data_AF-A0A1Y0G351-F1
#
_entry.id   AF-A0A1Y0G351-F1
#
_cell.length_a   1.000
_cell.length_b   1.000
_cell.length_c   1.000
_cell.angle_alpha   90.00
_cell.angle_beta   90.00
_cell.angle_gamma   90.00
#
_symmetry.space_group_name_H-M   'P 1'
#
loop_
_entity.id
_entity.type
_entity.pdbx_description
1 polymer ?
#
loop_
_entity_poly.entity_id
_entity_poly.type
_entity_poly.pdbx_seq_one_letter_code
_entity_poly.pdbx_strand_id
1 'polypeptide(L)'
;MAGACSYSVSVNDNVVYTPEPLFADYQIADDNLRRCIEQTIADKKITSASQLTFLNCSSAGIANLAGLERFDGLEELNLASNQLKTVAPLNKLTRLKTLVLRENQLMSVVPLLGLLKLVQLDLEKNSHLDCTDVNQLAMNMKETNAEILKPEQCR
;
A
#
# COMPACT_ATOMS: atom_id res chain seq x y z
N MET A 1 6.40 -28.33 57.79
CA MET A 1 7.43 -28.24 56.75
C MET A 1 6.74 -28.35 55.39
N ALA A 2 7.10 -27.45 54.47
CA ALA A 2 6.75 -27.39 53.03
C ALA A 2 5.24 -27.31 52.70
N GLY A 3 4.70 -26.36 51.95
CA GLY A 3 5.33 -25.40 51.03
C GLY A 3 4.75 -25.62 49.63
N ALA A 4 3.92 -24.68 49.15
CA ALA A 4 3.82 -24.29 47.75
C ALA A 4 2.84 -23.11 47.62
N CYS A 5 3.38 -21.91 47.39
CA CYS A 5 2.64 -20.74 46.95
C CYS A 5 2.14 -20.97 45.52
N SER A 6 0.83 -20.88 45.29
CA SER A 6 0.28 -20.73 43.95
C SER A 6 0.35 -19.26 43.54
N TYR A 7 1.36 -18.90 42.76
CA TYR A 7 1.39 -17.62 42.06
C TYR A 7 0.50 -17.72 40.83
N SER A 8 -0.67 -17.09 40.87
CA SER A 8 -1.42 -16.78 39.65
C SER A 8 -0.79 -15.55 39.00
N VAL A 9 -0.11 -15.74 37.88
CA VAL A 9 0.32 -14.66 37.00
C VAL A 9 -0.79 -14.45 35.98
N SER A 10 -1.58 -13.40 36.14
CA SER A 10 -2.45 -12.89 35.07
C SER A 10 -1.57 -12.12 34.09
N VAL A 11 -1.35 -12.67 32.90
CA VAL A 11 -0.60 -11.99 31.84
C VAL A 11 -1.51 -10.95 31.19
N ASN A 12 -1.24 -9.70 31.57
CA ASN A 12 -1.29 -8.44 30.83
C ASN A 12 -2.44 -8.18 29.83
N ASP A 13 -3.19 -7.14 30.19
CA ASP A 13 -3.89 -6.15 29.34
C ASP A 13 -3.55 -6.20 27.85
N ASN A 14 -4.23 -7.07 27.10
CA ASN A 14 -4.48 -6.79 25.70
C ASN A 14 -5.52 -5.69 25.67
N VAL A 15 -5.08 -4.46 25.38
CA VAL A 15 -5.97 -3.43 24.88
C VAL A 15 -6.56 -4.01 23.60
N VAL A 16 -7.79 -4.53 23.68
CA VAL A 16 -8.59 -4.84 22.50
C VAL A 16 -8.87 -3.47 21.88
N TYR A 17 -7.95 -3.04 21.03
CA TYR A 17 -8.21 -1.90 20.17
C TYR A 17 -9.36 -2.34 19.28
N THR A 18 -10.56 -1.86 19.58
CA THR A 18 -11.65 -1.77 18.62
C THR A 18 -11.39 -0.49 17.83
N PRO A 19 -10.85 -0.56 16.59
CA PRO A 19 -10.78 0.63 15.76
C PRO A 19 -12.16 1.26 15.71
N GLU A 20 -12.21 2.60 15.79
CA GLU A 20 -13.44 3.32 15.49
C GLU A 20 -13.96 2.85 14.12
N PRO A 21 -15.28 2.74 13.92
CA PRO A 21 -15.88 2.16 12.72
C PRO A 21 -15.78 3.12 11.53
N LEU A 22 -14.56 3.49 11.13
CA LEU A 22 -14.27 4.35 9.99
C LEU A 22 -14.66 3.69 8.65
N PHE A 23 -14.90 2.37 8.68
CA PHE A 23 -15.15 1.53 7.51
C PHE A 23 -16.26 0.48 7.71
N ALA A 24 -17.22 0.69 8.63
CA ALA A 24 -18.28 -0.31 8.88
C ALA A 24 -19.03 -0.76 7.60
N ASP A 25 -19.13 0.12 6.60
CA ASP A 25 -19.81 -0.14 5.33
C ASP A 25 -18.84 -0.41 4.16
N TYR A 26 -17.53 -0.46 4.40
CA TYR A 26 -16.51 -0.48 3.36
C TYR A 26 -15.48 -1.57 3.60
N GLN A 27 -15.34 -2.48 2.63
CA GLN A 27 -14.52 -3.69 2.80
C GLN A 27 -13.20 -3.58 2.04
N ILE A 28 -12.11 -3.88 2.74
CA ILE A 28 -10.82 -4.21 2.14
C ILE A 28 -10.83 -5.70 1.84
N ALA A 29 -10.80 -6.06 0.55
CA ALA A 29 -11.01 -7.43 0.10
C ALA A 29 -9.85 -8.38 0.46
N ASP A 30 -8.62 -7.87 0.48
CA ASP A 30 -7.42 -8.62 0.82
C ASP A 30 -7.14 -8.52 2.33
N ASP A 31 -7.09 -9.67 3.01
CA ASP A 31 -6.86 -9.72 4.45
C ASP A 31 -5.49 -9.16 4.86
N ASN A 32 -4.46 -9.34 4.03
CA ASN A 32 -3.11 -8.85 4.33
C ASN A 32 -3.05 -7.33 4.19
N LEU A 33 -3.69 -6.78 3.16
CA LEU A 33 -3.85 -5.35 3.00
C LEU A 33 -4.67 -4.76 4.16
N ARG A 34 -5.78 -5.41 4.52
CA ARG A 34 -6.64 -4.98 5.63
C ARG A 34 -5.85 -4.89 6.93
N ARG A 35 -5.12 -5.95 7.30
CA ARG A 35 -4.30 -5.96 8.51
C ARG A 35 -3.21 -4.88 8.50
N CYS A 36 -2.55 -4.66 7.37
CA CYS A 36 -1.54 -3.61 7.25
C CYS A 36 -2.14 -2.21 7.48
N ILE A 37 -3.30 -1.93 6.89
CA ILE A 37 -4.02 -0.67 7.07
C ILE A 37 -4.48 -0.51 8.51
N GLU A 38 -5.14 -1.53 9.09
CA GLU A 38 -5.63 -1.52 10.47
C GLU A 38 -4.50 -1.29 11.47
N GLN A 39 -3.36 -1.94 11.30
CA GLN A 39 -2.17 -1.73 12.13
C GLN A 39 -1.68 -0.28 12.02
N THR A 40 -1.56 0.25 10.80
CA THR A 40 -1.11 1.64 10.60
C THR A 40 -2.08 2.66 11.21
N ILE A 41 -3.39 2.40 11.11
CA ILE A 41 -4.44 3.23 11.71
C ILE A 41 -4.32 3.22 13.23
N ALA A 42 -4.14 2.05 13.84
CA ALA A 42 -3.98 1.90 15.28
C ALA A 42 -2.71 2.63 15.76
N ASP A 43 -1.57 2.37 15.12
CA ASP A 43 -0.27 2.92 15.50
C ASP A 43 -0.24 4.45 15.40
N LYS A 44 -0.82 4.99 14.33
CA LYS A 44 -0.85 6.44 14.08
C LYS A 44 -2.09 7.12 14.66
N LYS A 45 -2.99 6.37 15.31
CA LYS A 45 -4.27 6.85 15.85
C LYS A 45 -5.07 7.65 14.83
N ILE A 46 -5.17 7.10 13.62
CA ILE A 46 -5.90 7.73 12.52
C ILE A 46 -7.40 7.67 12.81
N THR A 47 -8.05 8.82 12.73
CA THR A 47 -9.49 9.01 12.97
C THR A 47 -10.24 9.40 11.69
N SER A 48 -9.57 9.55 10.54
CA SER A 48 -10.21 9.77 9.24
C SER A 48 -9.36 9.22 8.09
N ALA A 49 -9.98 8.73 7.01
CA ALA A 49 -9.27 8.14 5.88
C ALA A 49 -8.23 9.10 5.25
N SER A 50 -8.53 10.40 5.23
CA SER A 50 -7.65 11.45 4.70
C SER A 50 -6.38 11.70 5.53
N GLN A 51 -6.33 11.24 6.79
CA GLN A 51 -5.12 11.34 7.61
C GLN A 51 -4.08 10.26 7.28
N LEU A 52 -4.48 9.19 6.58
CA LEU A 52 -3.52 8.18 6.12
C LEU A 52 -2.76 8.71 4.89
N THR A 53 -1.64 9.38 5.15
CA THR A 53 -0.78 9.96 4.10
C THR A 53 0.39 9.06 3.69
N PHE A 54 0.79 8.15 4.57
CA PHE A 54 1.86 7.18 4.34
C PHE A 54 1.40 5.78 4.75
N LEU A 55 1.58 4.82 3.85
CA LEU A 55 1.31 3.41 4.09
C LEU A 55 2.45 2.53 3.54
N ASN A 56 2.97 1.64 4.37
CA ASN A 56 3.95 0.63 3.96
C ASN A 56 3.39 -0.77 4.23
N CYS A 57 3.06 -1.48 3.16
CA CYS A 57 2.63 -2.86 3.17
C CYS A 57 3.53 -3.74 2.30
N SER A 58 4.83 -3.45 2.28
CA SER A 58 5.80 -4.27 1.55
C SER A 58 5.90 -5.68 2.16
N SER A 59 6.16 -6.68 1.32
CA SER A 59 6.34 -8.08 1.74
C SER A 59 5.17 -8.68 2.54
N ALA A 60 3.94 -8.22 2.30
CA ALA A 60 2.75 -8.64 3.05
C ALA A 60 1.96 -9.77 2.35
N GLY A 61 2.34 -10.17 1.13
CA GLY A 61 1.62 -11.19 0.36
C GLY A 61 0.28 -10.69 -0.16
N ILE A 62 0.18 -9.40 -0.50
CA ILE A 62 -1.03 -8.76 -1.02
C ILE A 62 -1.21 -9.10 -2.50
N ALA A 63 -2.43 -9.47 -2.89
CA ALA A 63 -2.78 -9.74 -4.27
C ALA A 63 -3.89 -8.82 -4.81
N ASN A 64 -4.66 -8.17 -3.92
CA ASN A 64 -5.77 -7.30 -4.30
C ASN A 64 -5.77 -5.98 -3.53
N LEU A 65 -5.90 -4.87 -4.26
CA LEU A 65 -5.91 -3.50 -3.71
C LEU A 65 -7.32 -2.90 -3.57
N ALA A 66 -8.37 -3.66 -3.89
CA ALA A 66 -9.75 -3.18 -3.77
C ALA A 66 -10.01 -2.76 -2.32
N GLY A 67 -10.44 -1.50 -2.15
CA GLY A 67 -10.53 -0.90 -0.83
C GLY A 67 -9.54 0.25 -0.61
N LEU A 68 -8.39 0.21 -1.27
CA LEU A 68 -7.34 1.19 -1.00
C LEU A 68 -7.69 2.59 -1.52
N GLU A 69 -8.56 2.68 -2.53
CA GLU A 69 -9.00 3.94 -3.14
C GLU A 69 -9.72 4.89 -2.17
N ARG A 70 -10.16 4.40 -1.01
CA ARG A 70 -10.80 5.22 0.02
C ARG A 70 -9.83 6.12 0.79
N PHE A 71 -8.54 5.80 0.76
CA PHE A 71 -7.49 6.56 1.44
C PHE A 71 -6.90 7.60 0.48
N ASP A 72 -7.76 8.51 0.00
CA ASP A 72 -7.42 9.54 -1.00
C ASP A 72 -6.38 10.56 -0.52
N GLY A 73 -6.09 10.57 0.78
CA GLY A 73 -5.01 11.32 1.43
C GLY A 73 -3.61 10.74 1.20
N LEU A 74 -3.47 9.52 0.67
CA LEU A 74 -2.18 8.87 0.46
C LEU A 74 -1.26 9.68 -0.46
N GLU A 75 -0.08 10.01 0.06
CA GLU A 75 1.02 10.67 -0.68
C GLU A 75 2.19 9.70 -0.92
N GLU A 76 2.40 8.75 -0.01
CA GLU A 76 3.49 7.79 -0.08
C GLU A 76 2.95 6.37 0.15
N LEU A 77 3.20 5.48 -0.80
CA LEU A 77 2.69 4.11 -0.79
C LEU A 77 3.79 3.12 -1.18
N ASN A 78 4.14 2.24 -0.25
CA ASN A 78 5.05 1.12 -0.51
C ASN A 78 4.29 -0.21 -0.52
N LEU A 79 4.28 -0.83 -1.70
CA LEU A 79 3.67 -2.13 -1.99
C LEU A 79 4.69 -3.11 -2.59
N ALA A 80 5.99 -2.90 -2.33
CA ALA A 80 7.06 -3.73 -2.86
C ALA A 80 6.94 -5.20 -2.40
N SER A 81 7.43 -6.13 -3.21
CA SER A 81 7.54 -7.55 -2.87
C SER A 81 6.18 -8.17 -2.50
N ASN A 82 5.16 -7.91 -3.32
CA ASN A 82 3.81 -8.46 -3.18
C ASN A 82 3.46 -9.32 -4.42
N GLN A 83 2.19 -9.70 -4.55
CA GLN A 83 1.69 -10.58 -5.61
C GLN A 83 0.71 -9.84 -6.53
N LEU A 84 0.90 -8.52 -6.70
CA LEU A 84 -0.02 -7.68 -7.45
C LEU A 84 0.11 -7.96 -8.95
N LYS A 85 -1.02 -8.21 -9.60
CA LYS A 85 -1.15 -8.31 -11.07
C LYS A 85 -1.74 -7.05 -11.70
N THR A 86 -2.46 -6.27 -10.89
CA THR A 86 -3.11 -5.03 -11.28
C THR A 86 -3.02 -4.01 -10.16
N VAL A 87 -3.01 -2.74 -10.54
CA VAL A 87 -3.03 -1.57 -9.65
C VAL A 87 -4.23 -0.66 -9.94
N ALA A 88 -5.30 -1.21 -10.55
CA ALA A 88 -6.47 -0.44 -10.93
C ALA A 88 -7.04 0.49 -9.83
N PRO A 89 -7.13 0.07 -8.54
CA PRO A 89 -7.61 0.94 -7.47
C PRO A 89 -6.76 2.20 -7.22
N LEU A 90 -5.48 2.20 -7.61
CA LEU A 90 -4.58 3.33 -7.38
C LEU A 90 -4.93 4.56 -8.24
N ASN A 91 -5.74 4.42 -9.29
CA ASN A 91 -6.10 5.53 -10.19
C ASN A 91 -6.87 6.68 -9.50
N LYS A 92 -7.43 6.44 -8.31
CA LYS A 92 -8.11 7.45 -7.50
C LYS A 92 -7.18 8.22 -6.56
N LEU A 93 -5.99 7.68 -6.28
CA LEU A 93 -5.05 8.24 -5.31
C LEU A 93 -4.19 9.34 -5.95
N THR A 94 -4.85 10.38 -6.45
CA THR A 94 -4.25 11.48 -7.22
C THR A 94 -3.28 12.37 -6.42
N ARG A 95 -3.16 12.14 -5.11
CA ARG A 95 -2.19 12.80 -4.23
C ARG A 95 -0.86 12.06 -4.13
N LEU A 96 -0.74 10.84 -4.66
CA LEU A 96 0.49 10.06 -4.62
C LEU A 96 1.66 10.83 -5.25
N LYS A 97 2.76 10.89 -4.50
CA LYS A 97 4.05 11.44 -4.88
C LYS A 97 5.11 10.35 -4.98
N THR A 98 5.05 9.36 -4.08
CA THR A 98 5.97 8.23 -4.05
C THR A 98 5.19 6.92 -4.08
N LEU A 99 5.49 6.08 -5.07
CA LEU A 99 4.87 4.78 -5.25
C LEU A 99 5.93 3.72 -5.53
N VAL A 100 6.03 2.73 -4.64
CA VAL A 100 6.95 1.60 -4.79
C VAL A 100 6.15 0.34 -5.08
N LEU A 101 6.30 -0.18 -6.31
CA LEU A 101 5.65 -1.38 -6.83
C LEU A 101 6.67 -2.45 -7.25
N ARG A 102 7.94 -2.27 -6.86
CA ARG A 102 9.03 -3.21 -7.12
C ARG A 102 8.66 -4.63 -6.74
N GLU A 103 9.11 -5.60 -7.53
CA GLU A 103 8.96 -7.02 -7.23
C GLU A 103 7.49 -7.43 -7.04
N ASN A 104 6.69 -7.14 -8.07
CA ASN A 104 5.31 -7.61 -8.22
C ASN A 104 5.16 -8.38 -9.55
N GLN A 105 3.93 -8.66 -9.97
CA GLN A 105 3.60 -9.43 -11.17
C GLN A 105 2.75 -8.60 -12.15
N LEU A 106 3.01 -7.28 -12.21
CA LEU A 106 2.21 -6.35 -13.01
C LEU A 106 2.43 -6.61 -14.50
N MET A 107 1.32 -6.59 -15.25
CA MET A 107 1.34 -6.67 -16.72
C MET A 107 1.09 -5.31 -17.38
N SER A 108 0.44 -4.39 -16.67
CA SER A 108 0.09 -3.06 -17.16
C SER A 108 0.13 -2.03 -16.02
N VAL A 109 0.46 -0.79 -16.38
CA VAL A 109 0.43 0.37 -15.50
C VAL A 109 -0.43 1.51 -16.05
N VAL A 110 -1.33 1.23 -17.00
CA VAL A 110 -2.36 2.17 -17.49
C VAL A 110 -3.10 2.91 -16.36
N PRO A 111 -3.51 2.28 -15.24
CA PRO A 111 -4.19 2.98 -14.15
C PRO A 111 -3.38 4.12 -13.53
N LEU A 112 -2.05 4.11 -13.68
CA LEU A 112 -1.15 5.11 -13.11
C LEU A 112 -0.97 6.34 -14.02
N LEU A 113 -1.41 6.28 -15.30
CA LEU A 113 -1.16 7.33 -16.30
C LEU A 113 -1.70 8.71 -15.91
N GLY A 114 -2.72 8.75 -15.05
CA GLY A 114 -3.33 9.98 -14.53
C GLY A 114 -2.74 10.49 -13.21
N LEU A 115 -1.76 9.80 -12.62
CA LEU A 115 -1.14 10.19 -11.35
C LEU A 115 -0.02 11.22 -11.57
N LEU A 116 -0.39 12.39 -12.07
CA LEU A 116 0.54 13.45 -12.51
C LEU A 116 1.34 14.10 -11.38
N LYS A 117 1.12 13.71 -10.12
CA LYS A 117 1.88 14.21 -8.95
C LYS A 117 2.99 13.25 -8.52
N LEU A 118 3.12 12.09 -9.15
CA LEU A 118 4.22 11.17 -8.87
C LEU A 118 5.55 11.84 -9.19
N VAL A 119 6.45 11.82 -8.21
CA VAL A 119 7.83 12.27 -8.31
C VAL A 119 8.77 11.05 -8.26
N GLN A 120 8.35 9.96 -7.62
CA GLN A 120 9.12 8.73 -7.53
C GLN A 120 8.21 7.53 -7.80
N LEU A 121 8.59 6.72 -8.77
CA LEU A 121 7.88 5.49 -9.14
C LEU A 121 8.90 4.36 -9.36
N ASP A 122 8.83 3.34 -8.51
CA ASP A 122 9.65 2.14 -8.67
C ASP A 122 8.82 0.98 -9.22
N LEU A 123 9.13 0.56 -10.45
CA LEU A 123 8.50 -0.55 -11.16
C LEU A 123 9.47 -1.73 -11.37
N GLU A 124 10.68 -1.68 -10.79
CA GLU A 124 11.68 -2.72 -11.00
C GLU A 124 11.14 -4.13 -10.69
N LYS A 125 11.74 -5.15 -11.30
CA LYS A 125 11.36 -6.56 -11.08
C LYS A 125 9.88 -6.89 -11.35
N ASN A 126 9.19 -6.12 -12.20
CA ASN A 126 7.93 -6.55 -12.84
C ASN A 126 8.25 -7.07 -14.25
N SER A 127 8.71 -8.32 -14.37
CA SER A 127 9.29 -8.89 -15.60
C SER A 127 8.31 -9.06 -16.77
N HIS A 128 7.01 -8.98 -16.52
CA HIS A 128 5.96 -9.11 -17.53
C HIS A 128 5.28 -7.78 -17.87
N LEU A 129 5.77 -6.66 -17.33
CA LEU A 129 5.18 -5.35 -17.53
C LEU A 129 5.35 -4.87 -18.98
N ASP A 130 4.28 -4.40 -19.59
CA ASP A 130 4.30 -3.81 -20.93
C ASP A 130 5.10 -2.49 -20.94
N CYS A 131 6.18 -2.46 -21.71
CA CYS A 131 7.03 -1.28 -21.82
C CYS A 131 6.36 -0.10 -22.53
N THR A 132 5.28 -0.33 -23.29
CA THR A 132 4.48 0.74 -23.90
C THR A 132 3.87 1.63 -22.83
N ASP A 133 3.28 1.01 -21.79
CA ASP A 133 2.68 1.73 -20.67
C ASP A 133 3.74 2.51 -19.88
N VAL A 134 4.90 1.90 -19.66
CA VAL A 134 6.03 2.53 -18.94
C VAL A 134 6.57 3.73 -19.70
N ASN A 135 6.66 3.63 -21.02
CA ASN A 135 7.10 4.74 -21.86
C ASN A 135 6.05 5.86 -21.92
N GLN A 136 4.77 5.52 -21.98
CA GLN A 136 3.69 6.52 -21.91
C GLN A 136 3.66 7.23 -20.55
N LEU A 137 3.87 6.51 -19.44
CA LEU A 137 4.04 7.11 -18.10
C LEU A 137 5.18 8.13 -18.09
N ALA A 138 6.35 7.75 -18.62
CA ALA A 138 7.50 8.64 -18.69
C ALA A 138 7.23 9.89 -19.55
N MET A 139 6.48 9.77 -20.64
CA MET A 139 6.05 10.91 -21.45
C MET A 139 5.10 11.83 -20.68
N ASN A 140 4.12 11.28 -19.96
CA ASN A 140 3.15 12.06 -19.18
C ASN A 140 3.83 12.84 -18.04
N MET A 141 4.93 12.32 -17.50
CA MET A 141 5.64 12.88 -16.34
C MET A 141 6.85 13.74 -16.72
N LYS A 142 7.08 14.00 -18.01
CA LYS A 142 8.27 14.73 -18.50
C LYS A 142 8.47 16.10 -17.86
N GLU A 143 7.37 16.79 -17.52
CA GLU A 143 7.40 18.12 -16.90
C GLU A 143 7.54 18.10 -15.37
N THR A 144 7.50 16.92 -14.74
CA THR A 144 7.39 16.77 -13.27
C THR A 144 8.71 16.37 -12.58
N ASN A 145 9.82 16.26 -13.31
CA ASN A 145 11.10 15.71 -12.83
C ASN A 145 10.95 14.34 -12.14
N ALA A 146 9.92 13.57 -12.51
CA ALA A 146 9.66 12.28 -11.88
C ALA A 146 10.77 11.28 -12.22
N GLU A 147 11.23 10.57 -11.21
CA GLU A 147 12.14 9.45 -11.34
C GLU A 147 11.34 8.16 -11.46
N ILE A 148 11.49 7.47 -12.59
CA ILE A 148 10.84 6.18 -12.85
C ILE A 148 11.92 5.10 -12.95
N LEU A 149 11.99 4.22 -11.95
CA LEU A 149 12.85 3.05 -11.99
C LEU A 149 12.15 1.95 -12.79
N LYS A 150 12.59 1.77 -14.04
CA LYS A 150 11.98 0.84 -14.99
C LYS A 150 12.43 -0.60 -14.77
N PRO A 151 11.57 -1.60 -15.05
CA PRO A 151 12.01 -2.99 -15.23
C PRO A 151 13.13 -3.10 -16.25
N GLU A 152 14.04 -4.07 -16.08
CA GLU A 152 15.21 -4.24 -16.96
C GLU A 152 14.83 -4.36 -18.44
N GLN A 153 13.72 -5.04 -18.76
CA GLN A 153 13.26 -5.22 -20.13
C GLN A 153 12.72 -3.93 -20.80
N CYS A 154 12.51 -2.86 -20.02
CA CYS A 154 11.99 -1.58 -20.48
C CYS A 154 13.01 -0.43 -20.38
N ARG A 155 14.28 -0.76 -20.12
CA ARG A 155 15.39 0.21 -20.04
C ARG A 155 15.88 0.61 -21.43
#